data_AF-A0AAV9IK21-F1
#
_entry.id   AF-A0AAV9IK21-F1
#
_cell.length_a   1.000
_cell.length_b   1.000
_cell.length_c   1.000
_cell.angle_alpha   90.00
_cell.angle_beta   90.00
_cell.angle_gamma   90.00
#
_symmetry.space_group_name_H-M   'P 1'
#
loop_
_entity.id
_entity.type
_entity.pdbx_description
1 polymer ?
#
loop_
_entity_poly.entity_id
_entity_poly.type
_entity_poly.pdbx_seq_one_letter_code
_entity_poly.pdbx_strand_id
1 'polypeptide(L)'
;MARFFSFVLQRWNLIKDAQVFSLNYWYKNKFPYSSMDRKTLSTTAEQSSTEKKPPKPDHLVSVFIDGEERWVPKGSTILQACEFSGVEIPRFCYHERLSIAGNCRMCLVEIEKSPKLAASCAMPVMEGMRVLTRSPRVRKAREGVLEFLLLNHPLDCPICDQGGECDLQDQAMVFGSDRGRFFEYKRAVEDKYVGPLIKTIMTRCIHCTRCVRFATEVAGVPDLGTTGRGRDTEINTYVEKVFRSELSGNVIDLCPVGALTCKEYVFSSCENQ
;
A
#
# COMPACT_ATOMS: atom_id res chain seq x y z
N MET A 1 -7.22 41.58 23.86
CA MET A 1 -7.09 40.15 23.55
C MET A 1 -7.54 39.74 22.14
N ALA A 2 -8.30 40.55 21.37
CA ALA A 2 -8.77 40.14 20.03
C ALA A 2 -7.74 40.30 18.88
N ARG A 3 -6.64 41.03 19.07
CA ARG A 3 -5.60 41.23 18.03
C ARG A 3 -4.45 40.21 18.05
N PHE A 4 -4.31 39.43 19.12
CA PHE A 4 -3.25 38.43 19.25
C PHE A 4 -3.65 37.08 18.64
N PHE A 5 -4.95 36.73 18.69
CA PHE A 5 -5.50 35.50 18.10
C PHE A 5 -5.47 35.48 16.57
N SER A 6 -5.63 36.63 15.91
CA SER A 6 -5.57 36.73 14.44
C SER A 6 -4.17 36.48 13.88
N PHE A 7 -3.12 36.81 14.64
CA PHE A 7 -1.74 36.70 14.19
C PHE A 7 -1.21 35.25 14.26
N VAL A 8 -1.70 34.46 15.22
CA VAL A 8 -1.35 33.03 15.36
C VAL A 8 -2.08 32.19 14.31
N LEU A 9 -3.35 32.49 14.01
CA LEU A 9 -4.09 31.81 12.94
C LEU A 9 -3.53 32.10 11.53
N GLN A 10 -3.06 33.32 11.26
CA GLN A 10 -2.41 33.65 9.98
C GLN A 10 -1.07 32.92 9.80
N ARG A 11 -0.32 32.68 10.88
CA ARG A 11 0.96 31.98 10.83
C ARG A 11 0.83 30.46 10.76
N TRP A 12 -0.31 29.90 11.18
CA TRP A 12 -0.62 28.47 11.07
C TRP A 12 -1.04 28.05 9.65
N ASN A 13 -1.72 28.93 8.91
CA ASN A 13 -2.08 28.66 7.50
C ASN A 13 -0.86 28.72 6.56
N LEU A 14 0.11 29.59 6.83
CA LEU A 14 1.34 29.72 6.03
C LEU A 14 2.28 28.49 6.10
N ILE A 15 2.17 27.65 7.14
CA ILE A 15 3.00 26.44 7.27
C ILE A 15 2.35 25.24 6.55
N LYS A 16 1.02 25.20 6.44
CA LYS A 16 0.31 24.15 5.67
C LYS A 16 0.54 24.27 4.17
N ASP A 17 0.79 25.47 3.66
CA ASP A 17 1.01 25.72 2.23
C ASP A 17 2.42 25.31 1.74
N ALA A 18 3.40 25.19 2.64
CA ALA A 18 4.80 24.92 2.25
C ALA A 18 5.08 23.44 1.92
N GLN A 19 4.40 22.47 2.55
CA GLN A 19 4.58 21.04 2.24
C GLN A 19 3.75 20.58 1.04
N VAL A 20 2.63 21.23 0.76
CA VAL A 20 1.79 20.97 -0.42
C VAL A 20 2.44 21.52 -1.71
N PHE A 21 3.42 22.42 -1.60
CA PHE A 21 4.10 23.02 -2.74
C PHE A 21 5.11 22.09 -3.41
N SER A 22 5.79 21.21 -2.66
CA SER A 22 6.84 20.32 -3.21
C SER A 22 6.30 19.20 -4.10
N LEU A 23 5.19 18.56 -3.72
CA LEU A 23 4.55 17.51 -4.52
C LEU A 23 3.79 18.07 -5.74
N ASN A 24 3.18 19.26 -5.62
CA ASN A 24 2.46 19.88 -6.73
C ASN A 24 3.38 20.53 -7.78
N TYR A 25 4.60 20.95 -7.41
CA TYR A 25 5.55 21.55 -8.35
C TYR A 25 6.14 20.51 -9.33
N TRP A 26 6.30 19.26 -8.89
CA TRP A 26 6.73 18.18 -9.76
C TRP A 26 5.58 17.67 -10.66
N TYR A 27 4.33 17.68 -10.17
CA TYR A 27 3.16 17.22 -10.90
C TYR A 27 2.63 18.22 -11.95
N LYS A 28 2.67 19.53 -11.69
CA LYS A 28 2.19 20.55 -12.66
C LYS A 28 3.12 20.78 -13.83
N ASN A 29 4.43 20.49 -13.68
CA ASN A 29 5.43 20.82 -14.70
C ASN A 29 5.58 19.76 -15.81
N LYS A 30 4.77 18.68 -15.81
CA LYS A 30 4.82 17.67 -16.88
C LYS A 30 3.55 17.50 -17.70
N PHE A 31 2.40 18.06 -17.29
CA PHE A 31 1.14 17.96 -18.06
C PHE A 31 0.23 19.17 -17.82
N PRO A 32 0.16 20.14 -18.75
CA PRO A 32 -0.74 21.28 -18.61
C PRO A 32 -2.08 20.94 -19.26
N TYR A 33 -2.99 20.33 -18.50
CA TYR A 33 -4.40 20.45 -18.84
C TYR A 33 -5.28 20.31 -17.60
N SER A 34 -5.49 21.42 -16.91
CA SER A 34 -6.60 21.57 -15.97
C SER A 34 -6.93 23.05 -15.85
N SER A 35 -8.22 23.35 -15.95
CA SER A 35 -8.92 24.62 -15.75
C SER A 35 -9.06 25.54 -16.97
N MET A 36 -10.11 25.32 -17.77
CA MET A 36 -10.77 26.42 -18.48
C MET A 36 -12.03 26.82 -17.70
N ASP A 37 -12.04 28.09 -17.33
CA ASP A 37 -13.06 28.75 -16.53
C ASP A 37 -14.41 28.88 -17.25
N ARG A 38 -15.46 28.75 -16.44
CA ARG A 38 -16.86 28.88 -16.83
C ARG A 38 -17.25 30.36 -16.89
N LYS A 39 -17.18 31.01 -18.05
CA LYS A 39 -17.92 32.27 -18.32
C LYS A 39 -18.41 32.39 -19.76
N THR A 40 -19.56 33.06 -19.86
CA THR A 40 -20.30 33.62 -21.01
C THR A 40 -21.11 32.66 -21.91
N LEU A 41 -22.42 32.63 -21.64
CA LEU A 41 -23.46 32.43 -22.65
C LEU A 41 -23.43 33.58 -23.68
N SER A 42 -23.54 33.26 -24.98
CA SER A 42 -24.62 33.80 -25.85
C SER A 42 -24.49 33.37 -27.32
N THR A 43 -25.65 32.99 -27.87
CA THR A 43 -26.14 33.14 -29.26
C THR A 43 -25.61 32.26 -30.41
N THR A 44 -26.55 31.40 -30.85
CA THR A 44 -26.92 31.03 -32.24
C THR A 44 -25.89 30.43 -33.19
N ALA A 45 -26.06 29.14 -33.52
CA ALA A 45 -26.31 28.63 -34.88
C ALA A 45 -26.20 27.09 -34.89
N GLU A 46 -27.22 26.42 -35.45
CA GLU A 46 -27.18 24.99 -35.78
C GLU A 46 -26.08 24.69 -36.80
N GLN A 47 -25.11 23.86 -36.42
CA GLN A 47 -24.34 23.04 -37.37
C GLN A 47 -24.00 21.70 -36.73
N SER A 48 -24.65 20.65 -37.23
CA SER A 48 -24.28 19.27 -37.02
C SER A 48 -22.88 19.03 -37.61
N SER A 49 -21.90 18.89 -36.73
CA SER A 49 -20.57 18.40 -37.11
C SER A 49 -20.14 17.35 -36.11
N THR A 50 -19.75 16.21 -36.66
CA THR A 50 -19.17 15.09 -35.94
C THR A 50 -17.90 15.56 -35.23
N GLU A 51 -18.01 15.77 -33.92
CA GLU A 51 -16.90 16.21 -33.08
C GLU A 51 -15.87 15.07 -33.00
N LYS A 52 -14.84 15.14 -33.85
CA LYS A 52 -13.71 14.20 -33.83
C LYS A 52 -13.01 14.35 -32.49
N LYS A 53 -13.10 13.31 -31.65
CA LYS A 53 -12.38 13.17 -30.38
C LYS A 53 -10.90 13.54 -30.60
N PRO A 54 -10.30 14.42 -29.78
CA PRO A 54 -8.92 14.86 -29.99
C PRO A 54 -7.96 13.65 -30.00
N PRO A 55 -6.87 13.70 -30.78
CA PRO A 55 -5.95 12.59 -30.92
C PRO A 55 -5.37 12.22 -29.55
N LYS A 56 -5.55 10.95 -29.17
CA LYS A 56 -5.04 10.41 -27.92
C LYS A 56 -3.51 10.57 -27.90
N PRO A 57 -2.91 11.18 -26.86
CA PRO A 57 -1.46 11.10 -26.69
C PRO A 57 -1.04 9.64 -26.59
N ASP A 58 -0.06 9.23 -27.40
CA ASP A 58 0.35 7.82 -27.58
C ASP A 58 0.80 7.10 -26.32
N HIS A 59 0.96 7.82 -25.22
CA HIS A 59 1.46 7.35 -23.93
C HIS A 59 0.36 7.18 -22.86
N LEU A 60 -0.90 7.52 -23.15
CA LEU A 60 -2.02 7.38 -22.20
C LEU A 60 -3.02 6.31 -22.66
N VAL A 61 -3.56 5.57 -21.70
CA VAL A 61 -4.57 4.51 -21.87
C VAL A 61 -5.83 4.90 -21.14
N SER A 62 -6.99 4.72 -21.78
CA SER A 62 -8.30 4.88 -21.14
C SER A 62 -8.69 3.62 -20.39
N VAL A 63 -8.94 3.74 -19.09
CA VAL A 63 -9.48 2.69 -18.20
C VAL A 63 -10.74 3.16 -17.52
N PHE A 64 -11.59 2.22 -17.13
CA PHE A 64 -12.76 2.48 -16.30
C PHE A 64 -12.53 1.88 -14.92
N ILE A 65 -12.57 2.72 -13.89
CA ILE A 65 -12.46 2.30 -12.49
C ILE A 65 -13.79 2.62 -11.82
N ASP A 66 -14.49 1.58 -11.36
CA ASP A 66 -15.82 1.69 -10.74
C ASP A 66 -16.85 2.49 -11.58
N GLY A 67 -16.68 2.50 -12.91
CA GLY A 67 -17.54 3.20 -13.87
C GLY A 67 -17.01 4.57 -14.32
N GLU A 68 -15.97 5.11 -13.69
CA GLU A 68 -15.35 6.37 -14.08
C GLU A 68 -14.23 6.16 -15.11
N GLU A 69 -14.29 6.86 -16.25
CA GLU A 69 -13.22 6.86 -17.25
C GLU A 69 -12.03 7.70 -16.78
N ARG A 70 -10.83 7.10 -16.81
CA ARG A 70 -9.57 7.72 -16.38
C ARG A 70 -8.46 7.44 -17.38
N TRP A 71 -7.56 8.40 -17.49
CA TRP A 71 -6.41 8.35 -18.39
C TRP A 71 -5.16 8.08 -17.57
N VAL A 72 -4.50 6.97 -17.86
CA VAL A 72 -3.34 6.49 -17.08
C VAL A 72 -2.19 6.18 -18.03
N PRO A 73 -0.91 6.45 -17.66
CA PRO A 73 0.23 6.13 -18.50
C PRO A 73 0.29 4.65 -18.89
N LYS A 74 0.67 4.38 -20.15
CA LYS A 74 0.92 3.02 -20.65
C LYS A 74 1.94 2.30 -19.76
N GLY A 75 1.62 1.08 -19.36
CA GLY A 75 2.50 0.24 -18.51
C GLY A 75 2.28 0.40 -17.00
N SER A 76 1.40 1.31 -16.55
CA SER A 76 0.99 1.37 -15.15
C SER A 76 0.27 0.09 -14.71
N THR A 77 0.41 -0.27 -13.45
CA THR A 77 -0.38 -1.36 -12.84
C THR A 77 -1.80 -0.89 -12.55
N ILE A 78 -2.74 -1.83 -12.39
CA ILE A 78 -4.12 -1.50 -11.97
C ILE A 78 -4.11 -0.78 -10.62
N LEU A 79 -3.22 -1.17 -9.71
CA LEU A 79 -3.11 -0.55 -8.40
C LEU A 79 -2.74 0.95 -8.51
N GLN A 80 -1.75 1.27 -9.33
CA GLN A 80 -1.39 2.68 -9.61
C GLN A 80 -2.53 3.44 -10.28
N ALA A 81 -3.23 2.81 -11.24
CA ALA A 81 -4.40 3.40 -11.90
C ALA A 81 -5.53 3.75 -10.91
N CYS A 82 -5.77 2.89 -9.92
CA CYS A 82 -6.72 3.15 -8.84
C CYS A 82 -6.25 4.28 -7.92
N GLU A 83 -4.96 4.35 -7.57
CA GLU A 83 -4.38 5.45 -6.80
C GLU A 83 -4.54 6.81 -7.53
N PHE A 84 -4.32 6.86 -8.84
CA PHE A 84 -4.58 8.07 -9.64
C PHE A 84 -6.05 8.52 -9.62
N SER A 85 -6.96 7.59 -9.32
CA SER A 85 -8.40 7.84 -9.25
C SER A 85 -8.86 8.16 -7.82
N GLY A 86 -7.94 8.16 -6.84
CA GLY A 86 -8.24 8.33 -5.42
C GLY A 86 -8.89 7.09 -4.78
N VAL A 87 -8.83 5.93 -5.44
CA VAL A 87 -9.33 4.66 -4.90
C VAL A 87 -8.16 3.87 -4.31
N GLU A 88 -8.12 3.79 -2.99
CA GLU A 88 -7.09 3.03 -2.28
C GLU A 88 -7.43 1.54 -2.24
N ILE A 89 -6.47 0.70 -2.67
CA ILE A 89 -6.57 -0.76 -2.63
C ILE A 89 -5.68 -1.26 -1.49
N PRO A 90 -6.20 -2.14 -0.60
CA PRO A 90 -5.40 -2.67 0.50
C PRO A 90 -4.22 -3.51 0.00
N ARG A 91 -3.06 -3.28 0.61
CA ARG A 91 -1.76 -3.84 0.21
C ARG A 91 -0.91 -4.20 1.43
N PHE A 92 -0.19 -5.33 1.35
CA PHE A 92 0.81 -5.74 2.36
C PHE A 92 2.20 -5.93 1.77
N CYS A 93 2.28 -6.61 0.63
CA CYS A 93 3.54 -6.97 0.00
C CYS A 93 3.99 -5.93 -1.04
N TYR A 94 3.07 -5.16 -1.61
CA TYR A 94 3.43 -4.09 -2.54
C TYR A 94 4.04 -2.91 -1.78
N HIS A 95 5.06 -2.30 -2.39
CA HIS A 95 5.70 -1.07 -1.97
C HIS A 95 6.22 -0.40 -3.25
N GLU A 96 6.02 0.91 -3.40
CA GLU A 96 6.27 1.61 -4.67
C GLU A 96 7.74 1.61 -5.11
N ARG A 97 8.66 1.56 -4.13
CA ARG A 97 10.11 1.57 -4.38
C ARG A 97 10.75 0.18 -4.46
N LEU A 98 9.98 -0.90 -4.31
CA LEU A 98 10.48 -2.27 -4.35
C LEU A 98 9.87 -3.02 -5.54
N SER A 99 10.52 -4.10 -5.97
CA SER A 99 9.98 -4.98 -7.00
C SER A 99 8.61 -5.55 -6.64
N ILE A 100 7.81 -5.92 -7.64
CA ILE A 100 6.48 -6.51 -7.42
C ILE A 100 6.61 -8.01 -7.13
N ALA A 101 6.10 -8.46 -5.97
CA ALA A 101 6.15 -9.88 -5.57
C ALA A 101 4.84 -10.66 -5.84
N GLY A 102 3.72 -10.21 -5.25
CA GLY A 102 2.41 -10.87 -5.41
C GLY A 102 2.11 -12.02 -4.41
N ASN A 103 2.84 -12.11 -3.30
CA ASN A 103 2.65 -13.18 -2.29
C ASN A 103 1.34 -13.06 -1.50
N CYS A 104 0.95 -11.84 -1.14
CA CYS A 104 -0.07 -11.57 -0.14
C CYS A 104 -1.52 -11.61 -0.66
N ARG A 105 -1.73 -11.41 -1.97
CA ARG A 105 -3.06 -11.42 -2.62
C ARG A 105 -4.16 -10.54 -2.00
N MET A 106 -3.82 -9.57 -1.15
CA MET A 106 -4.80 -8.62 -0.57
C MET A 106 -5.39 -7.66 -1.63
N CYS A 107 -4.60 -7.36 -2.65
CA CYS A 107 -4.91 -6.39 -3.70
C CYS A 107 -5.80 -6.97 -4.84
N LEU A 108 -6.59 -8.01 -4.56
CA LEU A 108 -7.46 -8.62 -5.55
C LEU A 108 -8.56 -7.64 -5.98
N VAL A 109 -8.80 -7.58 -7.29
CA VAL A 109 -9.83 -6.77 -7.94
C VAL A 109 -10.56 -7.59 -9.00
N GLU A 110 -11.79 -7.20 -9.32
CA GLU A 110 -12.58 -7.83 -10.36
C GLU A 110 -12.45 -7.05 -11.66
N ILE A 111 -12.35 -7.79 -12.77
CA ILE A 111 -12.33 -7.25 -14.12
C ILE A 111 -13.52 -7.88 -14.84
N GLU A 112 -14.38 -7.09 -15.45
CA GLU A 112 -15.66 -7.59 -16.01
C GLU A 112 -15.51 -8.76 -16.98
N LYS A 113 -14.41 -8.79 -17.75
CA LYS A 113 -14.14 -9.82 -18.76
C LYS A 113 -13.29 -11.00 -18.24
N SER A 114 -12.92 -11.01 -16.95
CA SER A 114 -12.09 -12.05 -16.36
C SER A 114 -12.92 -12.94 -15.43
N PRO A 115 -12.87 -14.28 -15.59
CA PRO A 115 -13.56 -15.18 -14.68
C PRO A 115 -12.94 -15.20 -13.28
N LYS A 116 -11.62 -14.93 -13.20
CA LYS A 116 -10.83 -14.91 -11.96
C LYS A 116 -10.53 -13.47 -11.54
N LEU A 117 -10.46 -13.26 -10.22
CA LEU A 117 -9.97 -11.99 -9.67
C LEU A 117 -8.49 -11.84 -9.97
N ALA A 118 -8.09 -10.64 -10.40
CA ALA A 118 -6.71 -10.33 -10.74
C ALA A 118 -6.03 -9.61 -9.58
N ALA A 119 -4.72 -9.84 -9.42
CA ALA A 119 -3.91 -9.07 -8.48
C ALA A 119 -3.58 -7.71 -9.11
N SER A 120 -4.10 -6.63 -8.53
CA SER A 120 -3.93 -5.27 -9.08
C SER A 120 -2.48 -4.79 -9.08
N CYS A 121 -1.64 -5.30 -8.17
CA CYS A 121 -0.24 -4.88 -8.05
C CYS A 121 0.66 -5.37 -9.20
N ALA A 122 0.30 -6.47 -9.87
CA ALA A 122 1.13 -7.09 -10.90
C ALA A 122 0.50 -6.99 -12.30
N MET A 123 -0.82 -6.86 -12.38
CA MET A 123 -1.51 -6.79 -13.66
C MET A 123 -1.32 -5.39 -14.27
N PRO A 124 -0.74 -5.28 -15.48
CA PRO A 124 -0.69 -4.01 -16.19
C PRO A 124 -2.07 -3.63 -16.73
N VAL A 125 -2.29 -2.34 -16.85
CA VAL A 125 -3.50 -1.77 -17.43
C VAL A 125 -3.55 -2.00 -18.94
N MET A 126 -4.73 -2.38 -19.45
CA MET A 126 -5.03 -2.46 -20.88
C MET A 126 -6.10 -1.45 -21.29
N GLU A 127 -6.14 -1.10 -22.57
CA GLU A 127 -7.11 -0.15 -23.10
C GLU A 127 -8.54 -0.66 -23.02
N GLY A 128 -9.44 0.16 -22.49
CA GLY A 128 -10.86 -0.20 -22.31
C GLY A 128 -11.10 -1.21 -21.19
N MET A 129 -10.12 -1.41 -20.30
CA MET A 129 -10.26 -2.29 -19.15
C MET A 129 -11.22 -1.69 -18.13
N ARG A 130 -12.16 -2.51 -17.65
CA ARG A 130 -13.15 -2.12 -16.63
C ARG A 130 -12.85 -2.86 -15.34
N VAL A 131 -12.42 -2.12 -14.33
CA VAL A 131 -12.02 -2.63 -13.02
C VAL A 131 -13.09 -2.25 -12.00
N LEU A 132 -13.56 -3.25 -11.25
CA LEU A 132 -14.51 -3.09 -10.16
C LEU A 132 -13.78 -3.39 -8.85
N THR A 133 -13.71 -2.40 -7.97
CA THR A 133 -13.02 -2.53 -6.67
C THR A 133 -13.96 -2.86 -5.52
N ARG A 134 -15.25 -2.49 -5.65
CA ARG A 134 -16.29 -2.64 -4.59
C ARG A 134 -17.27 -3.79 -4.83
N SER A 135 -16.96 -4.73 -5.71
CA SER A 135 -17.86 -5.84 -6.00
C SER A 135 -17.97 -6.82 -4.80
N PRO A 136 -19.09 -7.55 -4.65
CA PRO A 136 -19.25 -8.53 -3.57
C PRO A 136 -18.22 -9.67 -3.67
N ARG A 137 -17.77 -10.00 -4.87
CA ARG A 137 -16.71 -11.02 -5.08
C ARG A 137 -15.36 -10.54 -4.57
N VAL A 138 -15.01 -9.27 -4.80
CA VAL A 138 -13.77 -8.66 -4.29
C VAL A 138 -13.78 -8.59 -2.78
N ARG A 139 -14.90 -8.14 -2.18
CA ARG A 139 -15.03 -8.07 -0.73
C ARG A 139 -14.83 -9.45 -0.08
N LYS A 140 -15.52 -10.48 -0.58
CA LYS A 140 -15.37 -11.86 -0.09
C LYS A 140 -13.95 -12.40 -0.24
N ALA A 141 -13.24 -12.02 -1.30
CA ALA A 141 -11.85 -12.42 -1.51
C ALA A 141 -10.90 -11.74 -0.50
N ARG A 142 -11.10 -10.45 -0.20
CA ARG A 142 -10.31 -9.73 0.81
C ARG A 142 -10.54 -10.29 2.21
N GLU A 143 -11.79 -10.54 2.57
CA GLU A 143 -12.16 -11.19 3.84
C GLU A 143 -11.48 -12.56 3.97
N GLY A 144 -11.49 -13.38 2.89
CA GLY A 144 -10.82 -14.68 2.88
C GLY A 144 -9.30 -14.58 3.02
N VAL A 145 -8.65 -13.63 2.34
CA VAL A 145 -7.20 -13.42 2.47
C VAL A 145 -6.83 -13.00 3.89
N LEU A 146 -7.58 -12.07 4.48
CA LEU A 146 -7.35 -11.63 5.86
C LEU A 146 -7.56 -12.77 6.86
N GLU A 147 -8.57 -13.60 6.65
CA GLU A 147 -8.78 -14.78 7.49
C GLU A 147 -7.58 -15.74 7.42
N PHE A 148 -7.01 -15.99 6.24
CA PHE A 148 -5.79 -16.82 6.10
C PHE A 148 -4.56 -16.19 6.75
N LEU A 149 -4.42 -14.87 6.71
CA LEU A 149 -3.32 -14.17 7.37
C LEU A 149 -3.45 -14.27 8.90
N LEU A 150 -4.65 -14.06 9.43
CA LEU A 150 -4.95 -14.11 10.87
C LEU A 150 -5.00 -15.53 11.43
N LEU A 151 -5.16 -16.55 10.58
CA LEU A 151 -5.19 -17.96 10.96
C LEU A 151 -3.96 -18.33 11.80
N ASN A 152 -2.78 -18.03 11.28
CA ASN A 152 -1.50 -18.34 11.92
C ASN A 152 -0.86 -17.15 12.67
N HIS A 153 -1.48 -15.97 12.66
CA HIS A 153 -0.95 -14.79 13.38
C HIS A 153 -1.26 -14.89 14.88
N PRO A 154 -0.31 -14.60 15.78
CA PRO A 154 -0.53 -14.65 17.22
C PRO A 154 -1.41 -13.49 17.70
N LEU A 155 -2.04 -13.65 18.87
CA LEU A 155 -2.91 -12.63 19.49
C LEU A 155 -2.07 -11.68 20.37
N ASP A 156 -1.01 -11.13 19.79
CA ASP A 156 0.01 -10.37 20.50
C ASP A 156 -0.20 -8.85 20.43
N CYS A 157 -1.32 -8.36 19.89
CA CYS A 157 -1.58 -6.93 19.73
C CYS A 157 -1.31 -6.08 20.98
N PRO A 158 -1.70 -6.47 22.22
CA PRO A 158 -1.45 -5.62 23.40
C PRO A 158 0.03 -5.54 23.82
N ILE A 159 0.85 -6.50 23.40
CA ILE A 159 2.30 -6.54 23.71
C ILE A 159 3.15 -6.20 22.47
N CYS A 160 2.51 -5.82 21.36
CA CYS A 160 3.17 -5.51 20.12
C CYS A 160 3.56 -4.04 20.10
N ASP A 161 4.83 -3.73 19.84
CA ASP A 161 5.30 -2.34 19.78
C ASP A 161 4.61 -1.54 18.67
N GLN A 162 4.24 -2.20 17.56
CA GLN A 162 3.46 -1.61 16.45
C GLN A 162 1.93 -1.67 16.69
N GLY A 163 1.49 -2.00 17.90
CA GLY A 163 0.07 -2.02 18.24
C GLY A 163 -0.54 -0.62 18.06
N GLY A 164 -1.55 -0.49 17.20
CA GLY A 164 -2.18 0.79 16.89
C GLY A 164 -1.68 1.48 15.61
N GLU A 165 -0.52 1.09 15.06
CA GLU A 165 0.00 1.58 13.76
C GLU A 165 0.19 0.46 12.74
N CYS A 166 -0.28 -0.75 13.05
CA CYS A 166 -0.08 -1.94 12.25
C CYS A 166 -1.03 -1.98 11.04
N ASP A 167 -0.49 -2.01 9.82
CA ASP A 167 -1.26 -2.17 8.56
C ASP A 167 -2.22 -3.37 8.61
N LEU A 168 -1.79 -4.48 9.23
CA LEU A 168 -2.62 -5.69 9.34
C LEU A 168 -3.82 -5.47 10.24
N GLN A 169 -3.66 -4.73 11.34
CA GLN A 169 -4.73 -4.40 12.26
C GLN A 169 -5.77 -3.48 11.59
N ASP A 170 -5.29 -2.43 10.92
CA ASP A 170 -6.16 -1.45 10.26
C ASP A 170 -6.94 -2.08 9.10
N GLN A 171 -6.27 -2.87 8.26
CA GLN A 171 -6.93 -3.54 7.15
C GLN A 171 -7.88 -4.65 7.63
N ALA A 172 -7.57 -5.33 8.73
CA ALA A 172 -8.49 -6.29 9.34
C ALA A 172 -9.74 -5.61 9.90
N MET A 173 -9.62 -4.41 10.46
CA MET A 173 -10.76 -3.63 10.94
C MET A 173 -11.65 -3.11 9.81
N VAL A 174 -11.05 -2.69 8.68
CA VAL A 174 -11.80 -2.10 7.56
C VAL A 174 -12.38 -3.15 6.60
N PHE A 175 -11.60 -4.19 6.27
CA PHE A 175 -11.96 -5.18 5.24
C PHE A 175 -12.14 -6.60 5.78
N GLY A 176 -11.81 -6.85 7.05
CA GLY A 176 -11.88 -8.18 7.64
C GLY A 176 -13.30 -8.58 8.03
N SER A 177 -13.45 -9.88 8.30
CA SER A 177 -14.65 -10.42 8.92
C SER A 177 -14.62 -10.22 10.44
N ASP A 178 -15.77 -10.00 11.06
CA ASP A 178 -15.87 -9.75 12.52
C ASP A 178 -15.38 -10.91 13.40
N ARG A 179 -15.31 -12.14 12.88
CA ARG A 179 -14.95 -13.35 13.63
C ARG A 179 -14.06 -14.28 12.83
N GLY A 180 -13.05 -14.85 13.50
CA GLY A 180 -12.27 -15.96 12.96
C GLY A 180 -12.98 -17.30 13.15
N ARG A 181 -12.83 -18.22 12.20
CA ARG A 181 -13.37 -19.60 12.29
C ARG A 181 -12.36 -20.62 12.79
N PHE A 182 -11.11 -20.21 13.00
CA PHE A 182 -10.00 -21.10 13.33
C PHE A 182 -9.86 -21.29 14.85
N PHE A 183 -9.93 -22.54 15.30
CA PHE A 183 -9.84 -22.93 16.72
C PHE A 183 -8.66 -23.87 17.02
N GLU A 184 -7.83 -24.19 16.02
CA GLU A 184 -6.71 -25.12 16.20
C GLU A 184 -5.44 -24.40 16.69
N TYR A 185 -4.40 -25.19 16.96
CA TYR A 185 -3.10 -24.67 17.35
C TYR A 185 -2.44 -23.85 16.24
N LYS A 186 -2.16 -22.59 16.57
CA LYS A 186 -1.36 -21.68 15.76
C LYS A 186 0.10 -22.17 15.73
N ARG A 187 0.80 -21.90 14.63
CA ARG A 187 2.25 -22.11 14.60
C ARG A 187 2.96 -21.09 15.48
N ALA A 188 4.07 -21.50 16.07
CA ALA A 188 5.05 -20.62 16.68
C ALA A 188 6.39 -20.84 15.98
N VAL A 189 7.19 -19.79 15.89
CA VAL A 189 8.48 -19.74 15.24
C VAL A 189 9.45 -19.15 16.25
N GLU A 190 10.67 -19.67 16.29
CA GLU A 190 11.72 -19.16 17.17
C GLU A 190 12.21 -17.78 16.71
N ASP A 191 12.47 -16.91 17.69
CA ASP A 191 12.99 -15.58 17.42
C ASP A 191 14.49 -15.66 17.11
N LYS A 192 14.94 -14.93 16.08
CA LYS A 192 16.30 -15.07 15.54
C LYS A 192 17.10 -13.79 15.74
N TYR A 193 18.36 -13.93 16.11
CA TYR A 193 19.19 -12.76 16.32
C TYR A 193 19.71 -12.19 14.99
N VAL A 194 19.08 -11.11 14.51
CA VAL A 194 19.49 -10.40 13.27
C VAL A 194 20.43 -9.24 13.57
N GLY A 195 20.45 -8.70 14.79
CA GLY A 195 21.41 -7.66 15.19
C GLY A 195 21.02 -6.92 16.47
N PRO A 196 21.81 -5.90 16.86
CA PRO A 196 21.54 -5.11 18.06
C PRO A 196 20.39 -4.10 17.87
N LEU A 197 20.18 -3.59 16.66
CA LEU A 197 19.19 -2.55 16.37
C LEU A 197 17.77 -3.13 16.21
N ILE A 198 17.66 -4.29 15.56
CA ILE A 198 16.37 -4.88 15.17
C ILE A 198 16.02 -5.99 16.16
N LYS A 199 14.89 -5.83 16.85
CA LYS A 199 14.24 -6.90 17.61
C LYS A 199 13.32 -7.66 16.65
N THR A 200 13.45 -8.97 16.62
CA THR A 200 12.63 -9.83 15.76
C THR A 200 11.66 -10.65 16.59
N ILE A 201 10.39 -10.66 16.21
CA ILE A 201 9.38 -11.58 16.72
C ILE A 201 8.77 -12.29 15.51
N MET A 202 9.30 -13.46 15.17
CA MET A 202 9.05 -14.09 13.87
C MET A 202 7.67 -14.74 13.78
N THR A 203 7.05 -15.06 14.92
CA THR A 203 5.66 -15.55 15.01
C THR A 203 4.66 -14.60 14.36
N ARG A 204 4.90 -13.29 14.43
CA ARG A 204 4.02 -12.24 13.88
C ARG A 204 4.16 -12.07 12.37
N CYS A 205 5.19 -12.65 11.74
CA CYS A 205 5.47 -12.43 10.32
C CYS A 205 4.42 -13.07 9.40
N ILE A 206 3.88 -12.27 8.47
CA ILE A 206 2.93 -12.73 7.45
C ILE A 206 3.58 -13.17 6.13
N HIS A 207 4.91 -13.29 6.08
CA HIS A 207 5.65 -13.80 4.91
C HIS A 207 5.46 -12.96 3.64
N CYS A 208 5.32 -11.63 3.81
CA CYS A 208 5.15 -10.70 2.68
C CYS A 208 6.45 -10.51 1.86
N THR A 209 7.61 -10.93 2.37
CA THR A 209 8.96 -10.82 1.76
C THR A 209 9.38 -9.39 1.39
N ARG A 210 8.81 -8.37 2.05
CA ARG A 210 9.19 -6.97 1.82
C ARG A 210 10.61 -6.70 2.33
N CYS A 211 10.94 -7.23 3.51
CA CYS A 211 12.29 -7.16 4.10
C CYS A 211 13.35 -7.87 3.25
N VAL A 212 13.07 -9.07 2.73
CA VAL A 212 13.98 -9.84 1.86
C VAL A 212 14.30 -9.08 0.56
N ARG A 213 13.27 -8.50 -0.09
CA ARG A 213 13.46 -7.67 -1.28
C ARG A 213 14.24 -6.41 -0.97
N PHE A 214 13.94 -5.72 0.12
CA PHE A 214 14.70 -4.55 0.52
C PHE A 214 16.18 -4.87 0.77
N ALA A 215 16.47 -5.97 1.48
CA ALA A 215 17.82 -6.42 1.74
C ALA A 215 18.60 -6.67 0.44
N THR A 216 17.94 -7.27 -0.55
CA THR A 216 18.54 -7.62 -1.85
C THR A 216 18.69 -6.40 -2.78
N GLU A 217 17.65 -5.58 -2.91
CA GLU A 217 17.55 -4.52 -3.93
C GLU A 217 18.14 -3.18 -3.46
N VAL A 218 17.87 -2.79 -2.21
CA VAL A 218 18.21 -1.46 -1.70
C VAL A 218 19.46 -1.51 -0.82
N ALA A 219 19.50 -2.45 0.13
CA ALA A 219 20.65 -2.59 1.01
C ALA A 219 21.85 -3.26 0.31
N GLY A 220 21.63 -3.99 -0.80
CA GLY A 220 22.66 -4.71 -1.54
C GLY A 220 23.31 -5.87 -0.77
N VAL A 221 22.71 -6.27 0.36
CA VAL A 221 23.21 -7.32 1.25
C VAL A 221 22.12 -8.40 1.36
N PRO A 222 22.20 -9.48 0.57
CA PRO A 222 21.19 -10.54 0.53
C PRO A 222 21.34 -11.51 1.71
N ASP A 223 21.38 -10.97 2.94
CA ASP A 223 21.51 -11.76 4.17
C ASP A 223 20.15 -12.34 4.61
N LEU A 224 19.07 -11.59 4.41
CA LEU A 224 17.71 -12.05 4.68
C LEU A 224 17.19 -12.90 3.52
N GLY A 225 16.77 -14.13 3.83
CA GLY A 225 16.18 -15.06 2.89
C GLY A 225 14.88 -15.65 3.41
N THR A 226 14.29 -16.53 2.61
CA THR A 226 13.14 -17.35 3.02
C THR A 226 13.61 -18.79 3.12
N THR A 227 13.52 -19.39 4.31
CA THR A 227 13.82 -20.81 4.54
C THR A 227 12.55 -21.60 4.77
N GLY A 228 12.57 -22.88 4.43
CA GLY A 228 11.42 -23.76 4.56
C GLY A 228 10.40 -23.59 3.42
N ARG A 229 9.26 -24.28 3.54
CA ARG A 229 8.18 -24.26 2.54
C ARG A 229 6.84 -24.50 3.22
N GLY A 230 5.79 -23.86 2.68
CA GLY A 230 4.42 -24.07 3.16
C GLY A 230 4.20 -23.41 4.53
N ARG A 231 3.67 -24.18 5.49
CA ARG A 231 3.39 -23.69 6.85
C ARG A 231 4.66 -23.36 7.64
N ASP A 232 5.75 -24.08 7.38
CA ASP A 232 7.02 -23.94 8.09
C ASP A 232 7.99 -23.03 7.32
N THR A 233 7.44 -22.13 6.50
CA THR A 233 8.22 -21.06 5.90
C THR A 233 8.58 -20.05 6.98
N GLU A 234 9.82 -19.58 6.96
CA GLU A 234 10.37 -18.60 7.89
C GLU A 234 11.24 -17.60 7.12
N ILE A 235 11.29 -16.34 7.59
CA ILE A 235 12.21 -15.33 7.04
C ILE A 235 13.39 -15.20 7.99
N ASN A 236 14.61 -15.47 7.52
CA ASN A 236 15.79 -15.47 8.38
C ASN A 236 17.10 -15.30 7.59
N THR A 237 18.18 -15.10 8.33
CA THR A 237 19.53 -15.42 7.89
C THR A 237 19.74 -16.91 8.20
N TYR A 238 19.94 -17.77 7.19
CA TYR A 238 20.04 -19.23 7.39
C TYR A 238 21.07 -19.62 8.47
N VAL A 239 22.18 -18.88 8.51
CA VAL A 239 23.18 -18.90 9.59
C VAL A 239 22.92 -17.70 10.50
N GLU A 240 23.21 -17.81 11.80
CA GLU A 240 23.24 -16.67 12.72
C GLU A 240 24.25 -15.63 12.23
N LYS A 241 23.75 -14.66 11.48
CA LYS A 241 24.53 -13.59 10.87
C LYS A 241 23.84 -12.28 11.19
N VAL A 242 24.64 -11.34 11.69
CA VAL A 242 24.17 -9.99 11.93
C VAL A 242 23.96 -9.30 10.58
N PHE A 243 22.78 -8.68 10.40
CA PHE A 243 22.45 -7.86 9.24
C PHE A 243 23.28 -6.57 9.27
N ARG A 244 24.47 -6.65 8.69
CA ARG A 244 25.44 -5.55 8.63
C ARG A 244 25.19 -4.72 7.39
N SER A 245 24.28 -3.75 7.51
CA SER A 245 24.03 -2.73 6.50
C SER A 245 23.88 -1.36 7.16
N GLU A 246 24.37 -0.32 6.49
CA GLU A 246 24.19 1.08 6.89
C GLU A 246 22.70 1.46 6.96
N LEU A 247 21.88 0.82 6.12
CA LEU A 247 20.44 1.07 5.99
C LEU A 247 19.59 0.02 6.72
N SER A 248 20.18 -0.70 7.66
CA SER A 248 19.53 -1.82 8.33
C SER A 248 18.28 -1.44 9.13
N GLY A 249 18.26 -0.24 9.74
CA GLY A 249 17.12 0.24 10.51
C GLY A 249 15.83 0.44 9.69
N ASN A 250 15.95 0.76 8.39
CA ASN A 250 14.80 1.04 7.52
C ASN A 250 13.90 -0.20 7.27
N VAL A 251 14.38 -1.40 7.62
CA VAL A 251 13.59 -2.63 7.52
C VAL A 251 12.40 -2.62 8.50
N ILE A 252 12.52 -1.91 9.62
CA ILE A 252 11.48 -1.77 10.65
C ILE A 252 10.26 -1.06 10.07
N ASP A 253 10.47 0.11 9.46
CA ASP A 253 9.40 0.92 8.83
C ASP A 253 8.75 0.20 7.65
N LEU A 254 9.53 -0.62 6.94
CA LEU A 254 9.00 -1.39 5.83
C LEU A 254 8.09 -2.52 6.31
N CYS A 255 8.26 -3.05 7.52
CA CYS A 255 7.51 -4.21 7.94
C CYS A 255 6.04 -3.83 8.22
N PRO A 256 5.05 -4.41 7.50
CA PRO A 256 3.63 -4.07 7.70
C PRO A 256 3.03 -4.67 8.99
N VAL A 257 3.85 -5.38 9.76
CA VAL A 257 3.47 -6.11 10.98
C VAL A 257 4.61 -5.99 11.99
N GLY A 258 4.31 -6.09 13.28
CA GLY A 258 5.30 -5.94 14.36
C GLY A 258 6.24 -7.14 14.54
N ALA A 259 6.70 -7.71 13.44
CA ALA A 259 7.68 -8.80 13.41
C ALA A 259 9.13 -8.28 13.45
N LEU A 260 9.38 -7.10 12.90
CA LEU A 260 10.67 -6.43 12.94
C LEU A 260 10.46 -5.07 13.59
N THR A 261 10.88 -4.92 14.84
CA THR A 261 10.73 -3.67 15.62
C THR A 261 12.09 -3.14 16.05
N CYS A 262 12.17 -1.87 16.45
CA CYS A 262 13.42 -1.32 16.97
C CYS A 262 13.64 -1.81 18.40
N LYS A 263 14.83 -2.36 18.70
CA LYS A 263 15.15 -2.90 20.03
C LYS A 263 15.27 -1.82 21.11
N GLU A 264 15.73 -0.62 20.75
CA GLU A 264 15.94 0.48 21.69
C GLU A 264 14.63 1.18 22.10
N TYR A 265 13.64 1.20 21.21
CA TYR A 265 12.34 1.85 21.46
C TYR A 265 11.30 0.94 22.13
N VAL A 266 11.66 -0.31 22.43
CA VAL A 266 10.78 -1.34 23.00
C VAL A 266 10.06 -0.80 24.25
N PHE A 267 8.74 -0.75 24.18
CA PHE A 267 7.81 -0.29 25.25
C PHE A 267 7.93 1.17 25.72
N SER A 268 8.76 2.00 25.09
CA SER A 268 9.00 3.39 25.55
C SER A 268 7.88 4.38 25.18
N SER A 269 7.07 4.09 24.16
CA SER A 269 6.14 5.05 23.56
C SER A 269 4.66 4.89 23.97
N CYS A 270 4.23 3.70 24.42
CA CYS A 270 2.84 3.47 24.84
C CYS A 270 2.54 3.83 26.31
N GLU A 271 3.54 4.18 27.13
CA GLU A 271 3.33 4.63 28.52
C GLU A 271 2.77 6.07 28.63
N ASN A 272 2.69 6.83 27.52
CA ASN A 272 2.27 8.24 27.52
C ASN A 272 0.88 8.49 26.89
N GLN A 273 0.00 7.49 26.86
CA GLN A 273 -1.41 7.67 26.45
C GLN A 273 -2.38 7.16 27.52
#